data_AF-A0A346RVH8-F1
#
_entry.id   AF-A0A346RVH8-F1
#
_cell.length_a   1.000
_cell.length_b   1.000
_cell.length_c   1.000
_cell.angle_alpha   90.00
_cell.angle_beta   90.00
_cell.angle_gamma   90.00
#
_symmetry.space_group_name_H-M   'P 1'
#
loop_
_entity.id
_entity.type
_entity.pdbx_description
1 polymer ?
#
loop_
_entity_poly.entity_id
_entity_poly.type
_entity_poly.pdbx_seq_one_letter_code
_entity_poly.pdbx_strand_id
1 'polypeptide(L)'
;MMIIIVFGISALLVVVEGAPLQYSDTRYDDVELTTILSNDELYIKLFQCLIGRGKCTPDWEILKDALPGALLDNCSECSNKQKFGTKTLLAHLVHERPSDMRLLEGEFDPDGSYRKELEKEEKESNDINRKRSANLEEVEILDKIKRIIK
;
A
#
# COMPACT_ATOMS: atom_id res chain seq x y z
N MET A 1 48.31 -25.20 38.78
CA MET A 1 47.75 -23.99 39.41
C MET A 1 47.51 -22.96 38.31
N MET A 2 46.36 -22.28 38.35
CA MET A 2 45.75 -21.43 37.30
C MET A 2 45.03 -22.15 36.15
N ILE A 3 44.13 -23.07 36.53
CA ILE A 3 42.76 -23.02 36.03
C ILE A 3 42.22 -21.63 36.38
N ILE A 4 41.86 -20.81 35.39
CA ILE A 4 40.93 -19.64 35.38
C ILE A 4 41.34 -18.79 34.16
N ILE A 5 41.13 -19.28 32.93
CA ILE A 5 40.72 -18.43 31.78
C ILE A 5 39.77 -19.27 30.91
N VAL A 6 38.87 -20.03 31.56
CA VAL A 6 37.74 -20.77 30.94
C VAL A 6 36.50 -19.86 30.95
N PHE A 7 36.69 -18.57 30.67
CA PHE A 7 35.63 -17.56 30.59
C PHE A 7 35.85 -16.62 29.38
N GLY A 8 36.34 -17.18 28.28
CA GLY A 8 36.33 -16.55 26.96
C GLY A 8 35.14 -16.98 26.09
N ILE A 9 34.09 -17.55 26.70
CA ILE A 9 32.79 -17.74 26.07
C ILE A 9 31.99 -16.48 26.36
N SER A 10 32.16 -15.46 25.52
CA SER A 10 31.08 -14.52 25.28
C SER A 10 30.86 -14.50 23.78
N ALA A 11 29.98 -15.41 23.35
CA ALA A 11 29.31 -15.28 22.07
C ALA A 11 28.75 -13.86 21.99
N LEU A 12 29.33 -13.03 21.12
CA LEU A 12 28.63 -11.88 20.57
C LEU A 12 27.55 -12.43 19.63
N LEU A 13 26.50 -12.99 20.22
CA LEU A 13 25.19 -12.98 19.60
C LEU A 13 24.64 -11.59 19.90
N VAL A 14 24.96 -10.66 19.01
CA VAL A 14 24.16 -9.43 18.90
C VAL A 14 22.80 -9.90 18.42
N VAL A 15 21.88 -10.10 19.37
CA VAL A 15 20.45 -10.14 19.08
C VAL A 15 20.15 -8.73 18.58
N VAL A 16 20.03 -8.59 17.26
CA VAL A 16 19.31 -7.46 16.66
C VAL A 16 17.89 -7.62 17.16
N GLU A 17 17.58 -6.97 18.28
CA GLU A 17 16.22 -6.60 18.59
C GLU A 17 15.83 -5.61 17.52
N GLY A 18 15.14 -6.11 16.48
CA GLY A 18 14.44 -5.27 15.52
C GLY A 18 13.42 -4.45 16.30
N ALA A 19 13.84 -3.28 16.75
CA ALA A 19 12.91 -2.28 17.24
C ALA A 19 11.85 -2.10 16.13
N PRO A 20 10.54 -2.07 16.46
CA PRO A 20 9.56 -1.65 15.48
C PRO A 20 9.95 -0.23 15.11
N LEU A 21 10.51 -0.06 13.91
CA LEU A 21 10.76 1.24 13.31
C LEU A 21 9.39 1.88 13.18
N GLN A 22 8.98 2.62 14.20
CA GLN A 22 7.88 3.55 14.12
C GLN A 22 8.35 4.66 13.18
N TYR A 23 8.21 4.38 11.88
CA TYR A 23 8.53 5.24 10.76
C TYR A 23 7.52 6.39 10.78
N SER A 24 7.70 7.30 11.73
CA SER A 24 6.98 8.57 11.81
C SER A 24 7.64 9.52 10.83
N ASP A 25 7.58 9.20 9.54
CA ASP A 25 8.22 9.98 8.51
C ASP A 25 7.19 10.82 7.76
N THR A 26 7.18 12.10 8.10
CA THR A 26 6.34 13.13 7.50
C THR A 26 6.73 13.45 6.06
N ARG A 27 7.72 12.77 5.47
CA ARG A 27 8.30 13.14 4.16
C ARG A 27 7.49 12.79 2.92
N TYR A 28 6.43 11.99 3.02
CA TYR A 28 5.47 11.87 1.91
C TYR A 28 4.27 12.76 2.16
N ASP A 29 4.26 13.94 1.54
CA ASP A 29 3.05 14.73 1.36
C ASP A 29 2.44 14.38 0.00
N ASP A 30 1.13 14.14 -0.03
CA ASP A 30 0.35 13.67 -1.18
C ASP A 30 0.60 14.47 -2.48
N VAL A 31 0.95 15.75 -2.31
CA VAL A 31 1.23 16.70 -3.39
C VAL A 31 2.52 16.35 -4.14
N GLU A 32 3.57 15.85 -3.48
CA GLU A 32 4.84 15.52 -4.17
C GLU A 32 4.72 14.27 -5.01
N LEU A 33 4.03 13.23 -4.50
CA LEU A 33 3.87 11.97 -5.25
C LEU A 33 3.05 12.19 -6.53
N THR A 34 1.92 12.90 -6.44
CA THR A 34 1.09 13.22 -7.61
C THR A 34 1.84 14.05 -8.65
N THR A 35 2.72 14.96 -8.20
CA THR A 35 3.62 15.72 -9.08
C THR A 35 4.65 14.82 -9.79
N ILE A 36 5.20 13.83 -9.08
CA ILE A 36 6.12 12.85 -9.68
C ILE A 36 5.40 11.96 -10.70
N LEU A 37 4.21 11.46 -10.35
CA LEU A 37 3.41 10.58 -11.22
C LEU A 37 2.92 11.27 -12.50
N SER A 38 2.68 12.58 -12.44
CA SER A 38 2.29 13.38 -13.63
C SER A 38 3.45 13.76 -14.54
N ASN A 39 4.70 13.57 -14.11
CA ASN A 39 5.89 13.85 -14.90
C ASN A 39 6.54 12.55 -15.41
N ASP A 40 6.48 12.31 -16.72
CA ASP A 40 6.98 11.08 -17.34
C ASP A 40 8.45 10.77 -16.98
N GLU A 41 9.33 11.77 -16.97
CA GLU A 41 10.75 11.55 -16.68
C GLU A 41 11.01 11.18 -15.21
N LEU A 42 10.27 11.78 -14.27
CA LEU A 42 10.37 11.47 -12.86
C LEU A 42 9.71 10.13 -12.54
N TYR A 43 8.54 9.87 -13.14
CA TYR A 43 7.85 8.59 -13.05
C TYR A 43 8.75 7.44 -13.50
N ILE A 44 9.42 7.54 -14.64
CA ILE A 44 10.31 6.47 -15.12
C ILE A 44 11.42 6.17 -14.10
N LYS A 45 12.02 7.21 -13.50
CA LYS A 45 13.07 7.04 -12.48
C LYS A 45 12.52 6.39 -11.20
N LEU A 46 11.36 6.86 -10.74
CA LEU A 46 10.66 6.26 -9.61
C LEU A 46 10.35 4.80 -9.89
N PHE A 47 9.72 4.48 -11.02
CA PHE A 47 9.31 3.13 -11.37
C PHE A 47 10.50 2.18 -11.50
N GLN A 48 11.59 2.61 -12.15
CA GLN A 48 12.83 1.83 -12.20
C GLN A 48 13.40 1.55 -10.82
N CYS A 49 13.34 2.52 -9.90
CA CYS A 49 13.70 2.31 -8.50
C CYS A 49 12.81 1.24 -7.86
N LEU A 50 11.48 1.35 -7.98
CA LEU A 50 10.52 0.42 -7.38
C LEU A 50 10.79 -1.02 -7.81
N ILE A 51 11.07 -1.27 -9.08
CA ILE A 51 11.39 -2.63 -9.60
C ILE A 51 12.87 -3.03 -9.45
N GLY A 52 13.68 -2.28 -8.70
CA GLY A 52 15.09 -2.60 -8.44
C GLY A 52 16.04 -2.45 -9.64
N ARG A 53 15.63 -1.74 -10.70
CA ARG A 53 16.42 -1.51 -11.93
C ARG A 53 17.03 -0.11 -12.04
N GLY A 54 16.89 0.72 -11.02
CA GLY A 54 17.33 2.11 -11.02
C GLY A 54 17.83 2.58 -9.65
N LYS A 55 18.32 3.83 -9.61
CA LYS A 55 18.71 4.46 -8.35
C LYS A 55 17.45 4.91 -7.61
N CYS A 56 17.34 4.52 -6.34
CA CYS A 56 16.32 5.00 -5.43
C CYS A 56 16.83 6.20 -4.62
N THR A 57 15.97 7.20 -4.45
CA THR A 57 16.16 8.18 -3.38
C THR A 57 15.73 7.55 -2.05
N PRO A 58 16.17 8.07 -0.90
CA PRO A 58 15.75 7.57 0.41
C PRO A 58 14.22 7.51 0.55
N ASP A 59 13.50 8.47 -0.03
CA ASP A 59 12.04 8.51 0.02
C ASP A 59 11.41 7.39 -0.82
N TRP A 60 11.94 7.15 -2.03
CA TRP A 60 11.42 6.10 -2.91
C TRP A 60 11.73 4.69 -2.40
N GLU A 61 12.83 4.50 -1.65
CA GLU A 61 13.15 3.21 -1.02
C GLU A 61 12.09 2.83 0.02
N ILE A 62 11.62 3.80 0.81
CA ILE A 62 10.53 3.56 1.79
C ILE A 62 9.25 3.11 1.08
N LEU A 63 8.91 3.73 -0.05
CA LEU A 63 7.73 3.37 -0.83
C LEU A 63 7.89 1.97 -1.43
N LYS A 64 9.07 1.66 -1.95
CA LYS A 64 9.42 0.33 -2.46
C LYS A 64 9.31 -0.75 -1.39
N ASP A 65 9.81 -0.50 -0.18
CA ASP A 65 9.75 -1.43 0.94
C ASP A 65 8.31 -1.66 1.43
N ALA A 66 7.42 -0.68 1.25
CA ALA A 66 6.01 -0.78 1.60
C ALA A 66 5.18 -1.56 0.56
N LEU A 67 5.66 -1.71 -0.68
CA LEU A 67 4.91 -2.35 -1.77
C LEU A 67 4.46 -3.78 -1.46
N PRO A 68 5.32 -4.69 -0.95
CA PRO A 68 4.89 -6.07 -0.67
C PRO A 68 3.75 -6.13 0.34
N GLY A 69 3.82 -5.34 1.42
CA GLY A 69 2.75 -5.26 2.42
C GLY A 69 1.47 -4.69 1.82
N ALA A 70 1.58 -3.60 1.05
CA ALA A 70 0.42 -2.99 0.41
C ALA A 70 -0.30 -3.92 -0.56
N LEU A 71 0.43 -4.79 -1.27
CA LEU A 71 -0.13 -5.76 -2.21
C LEU A 71 -0.75 -6.98 -1.49
N LEU A 72 -0.13 -7.46 -0.40
CA LEU A 72 -0.52 -8.71 0.26
C LEU A 72 -1.58 -8.53 1.36
N ASP A 73 -1.45 -7.51 2.21
CA ASP A 73 -2.28 -7.33 3.41
C ASP A 73 -2.86 -5.92 3.56
N ASN A 74 -2.88 -5.15 2.46
CA ASN A 74 -3.28 -3.74 2.46
C ASN A 74 -2.39 -2.89 3.39
N CYS A 75 -1.13 -3.31 3.55
CA CYS A 75 -0.09 -2.64 4.31
C CYS A 75 -0.45 -2.52 5.79
N SER A 76 -0.85 -3.60 6.48
CA SER A 76 -1.42 -3.52 7.84
C SER A 76 -0.52 -2.72 8.82
N GLU A 77 0.78 -2.98 8.76
CA GLU A 77 1.84 -2.37 9.59
C GLU A 77 2.34 -1.01 9.07
N CYS A 78 1.87 -0.56 7.90
CA CYS A 78 2.37 0.68 7.29
C CYS A 78 1.70 1.92 7.90
N SER A 79 2.48 2.99 7.95
CA SER A 79 2.00 4.33 8.31
C SER A 79 0.90 4.80 7.36
N ASN A 80 0.02 5.69 7.83
CA ASN A 80 -1.06 6.27 7.01
C ASN A 80 -0.52 6.93 5.73
N LYS A 81 0.64 7.59 5.81
CA LYS A 81 1.30 8.19 4.64
C LYS A 81 1.79 7.14 3.64
N GLN A 82 2.38 6.04 4.11
CA GLN A 82 2.81 4.93 3.26
C GLN A 82 1.61 4.25 2.61
N LYS A 83 0.52 4.04 3.35
CA LYS A 83 -0.75 3.52 2.82
C LYS A 83 -1.29 4.42 1.72
N PHE A 84 -1.37 5.72 1.96
CA PHE A 84 -1.87 6.67 0.97
C PHE A 84 -0.98 6.72 -0.28
N GLY A 85 0.34 6.85 -0.10
CA GLY A 85 1.29 6.91 -1.20
C GLY A 85 1.25 5.65 -2.07
N THR A 86 1.23 4.48 -1.42
CA THR A 86 1.18 3.21 -2.14
C THR A 86 -0.15 3.02 -2.86
N LYS A 87 -1.28 3.35 -2.23
CA LYS A 87 -2.60 3.30 -2.89
C LYS A 87 -2.68 4.24 -4.09
N THR A 88 -2.14 5.46 -3.97
CA THR A 88 -2.13 6.45 -5.05
C THR A 88 -1.28 5.97 -6.23
N LEU A 89 -0.09 5.44 -5.95
CA LEU A 89 0.79 4.83 -6.95
C LEU A 89 0.08 3.66 -7.66
N LEU A 90 -0.46 2.71 -6.91
CA LEU A 90 -1.12 1.53 -7.47
C LEU A 90 -2.35 1.92 -8.32
N ALA A 91 -3.16 2.88 -7.85
CA ALA A 91 -4.28 3.40 -8.63
C ALA A 91 -3.82 4.02 -9.96
N HIS A 92 -2.76 4.84 -9.95
CA HIS A 92 -2.19 5.41 -11.17
C HIS A 92 -1.66 4.32 -12.11
N LEU A 93 -0.98 3.29 -11.59
CA LEU A 93 -0.50 2.16 -12.39
C LEU A 93 -1.64 1.37 -13.03
N VAL A 94 -2.72 1.10 -12.30
CA VAL A 94 -3.88 0.36 -12.81
C VAL A 94 -4.59 1.15 -13.91
N HIS A 95 -4.81 2.45 -13.72
CA HIS A 95 -5.61 3.26 -14.64
C HIS A 95 -4.82 3.84 -15.82
N GLU A 96 -3.58 4.28 -15.58
CA GLU A 96 -2.80 5.03 -16.58
C GLU A 96 -1.64 4.20 -17.17
N ARG A 97 -1.08 3.24 -16.41
CA ARG A 97 0.12 2.49 -16.79
C ARG A 97 0.00 0.97 -16.59
N PRO A 98 -0.99 0.29 -17.20
CA PRO A 98 -1.28 -1.12 -16.92
C PRO A 98 -0.14 -2.07 -17.29
N SER A 99 0.75 -1.68 -18.20
CA SER A 99 1.95 -2.46 -18.53
C SER A 99 2.99 -2.45 -17.42
N ASP A 100 3.16 -1.31 -16.76
CA ASP A 100 4.07 -1.16 -15.62
C ASP A 100 3.50 -1.86 -14.39
N MET A 101 2.18 -1.81 -14.21
CA MET A 101 1.48 -2.60 -13.19
C MET A 101 1.79 -4.10 -13.29
N ARG A 102 1.72 -4.68 -14.50
CA ARG A 102 2.04 -6.11 -14.71
C ARG A 102 3.49 -6.44 -14.38
N LEU A 103 4.40 -5.52 -14.63
CA LEU A 103 5.81 -5.72 -14.29
C LEU A 103 6.02 -5.65 -12.78
N LEU A 104 5.34 -4.71 -12.11
CA LEU A 104 5.38 -4.57 -10.66
C LEU A 104 4.85 -5.84 -9.96
N GLU A 105 3.72 -6.37 -10.40
CA GLU A 105 3.16 -7.63 -9.90
C GLU A 105 4.11 -8.81 -10.12
N GLY A 106 4.77 -8.87 -11.28
CA GLY A 106 5.75 -9.92 -11.55
C GLY A 106 6.93 -9.90 -10.57
N GLU A 107 7.27 -8.73 -10.01
CA GLU A 107 8.35 -8.56 -9.05
C GLU A 107 7.88 -8.82 -7.60
N PHE A 108 6.69 -8.35 -7.23
CA PHE A 108 6.24 -8.30 -5.83
C PHE A 108 5.00 -9.15 -5.49
N ASP A 109 4.23 -9.60 -6.48
CA ASP A 109 2.99 -10.39 -6.32
C ASP A 109 2.97 -11.61 -7.28
N PRO A 110 3.90 -12.57 -7.10
CA PRO A 110 4.04 -13.70 -8.02
C PRO A 110 2.83 -14.66 -8.03
N ASP A 111 2.00 -14.66 -6.98
CA ASP A 111 0.78 -15.48 -6.90
C ASP A 111 -0.49 -14.77 -7.39
N GLY A 112 -0.36 -13.48 -7.78
CA GLY A 112 -1.45 -12.64 -8.28
C GLY A 112 -2.53 -12.39 -7.24
N SER A 113 -2.18 -12.41 -5.95
CA SER A 113 -3.10 -12.19 -4.83
C SER A 113 -3.69 -10.79 -4.85
N TYR A 114 -2.91 -9.78 -5.23
CA TYR A 114 -3.33 -8.38 -5.25
C TYR A 114 -4.48 -8.15 -6.21
N ARG A 115 -4.40 -8.68 -7.44
CA ARG A 115 -5.49 -8.57 -8.43
C ARG A 115 -6.79 -9.18 -7.92
N LYS A 116 -6.72 -10.32 -7.24
CA LYS A 116 -7.91 -11.01 -6.71
C LYS A 116 -8.57 -10.17 -5.62
N GLU A 117 -7.78 -9.54 -4.75
CA GLU A 117 -8.32 -8.67 -3.70
C GLU A 117 -8.90 -7.39 -4.29
N LEU A 118 -8.25 -6.76 -5.28
CA LEU A 118 -8.77 -5.62 -6.03
C LEU A 118 -10.15 -5.93 -6.65
N GLU A 119 -10.27 -7.03 -7.38
CA GLU A 119 -11.54 -7.45 -7.99
C GLU A 119 -12.63 -7.71 -6.93
N LYS A 120 -12.23 -8.16 -5.73
CA LYS A 120 -13.14 -8.39 -4.62
C LYS A 120 -13.60 -7.07 -4.00
N GLU A 121 -12.70 -6.13 -3.74
CA GLU A 121 -13.03 -4.78 -3.26
C GLU A 121 -13.97 -4.05 -4.24
N GLU A 122 -13.73 -4.17 -5.55
CA GLU A 122 -14.61 -3.61 -6.58
C GLU A 122 -16.02 -4.22 -6.56
N LYS A 123 -16.12 -5.55 -6.44
CA LYS A 123 -17.42 -6.24 -6.34
C LYS A 123 -18.16 -5.85 -5.06
N GLU A 124 -17.47 -5.83 -3.92
CA GLU A 124 -18.05 -5.42 -2.64
C GLU A 124 -18.55 -3.98 -2.67
N SER A 125 -17.76 -3.05 -3.22
CA SER A 125 -18.15 -1.66 -3.41
C SER A 125 -19.41 -1.53 -4.30
N ASN A 126 -19.46 -2.27 -5.41
CA ASN A 126 -20.63 -2.29 -6.30
C ASN A 126 -21.88 -2.85 -5.62
N ASP A 127 -21.75 -3.91 -4.81
CA ASP A 127 -22.86 -4.49 -4.05
C ASP A 127 -23.37 -3.53 -2.96
N ILE A 128 -22.46 -2.83 -2.26
CA ILE A 128 -22.82 -1.80 -1.28
C ILE A 128 -23.60 -0.68 -1.97
N ASN A 129 -23.13 -0.21 -3.13
CA ASN A 129 -23.80 0.84 -3.89
C ASN A 129 -25.19 0.39 -4.35
N ARG A 130 -25.34 -0.85 -4.84
CA ARG A 130 -26.65 -1.43 -5.19
C ARG A 130 -27.61 -1.47 -4.00
N LYS A 131 -27.15 -1.94 -2.83
CA LYS A 131 -27.96 -1.98 -1.60
C LYS A 131 -28.36 -0.57 -1.15
N ARG A 132 -27.44 0.40 -1.23
CA ARG A 132 -27.70 1.79 -0.91
C ARG A 132 -28.78 2.38 -1.83
N SER A 133 -28.73 2.11 -3.13
CA SER A 133 -29.76 2.54 -4.08
C SER A 133 -31.15 1.96 -3.75
N ALA A 134 -31.22 0.67 -3.41
CA ALA A 134 -32.48 0.04 -3.01
C ALA A 134 -33.04 0.62 -1.70
N ASN A 135 -32.18 0.84 -0.69
CA ASN A 135 -32.59 1.47 0.57
C ASN A 135 -33.05 2.92 0.35
N LEU A 136 -32.44 3.66 -0.58
CA LEU A 136 -32.84 5.02 -0.90
C LEU A 136 -34.24 5.05 -1.52
N GLU A 137 -34.54 4.10 -2.41
CA GLU A 137 -35.86 3.93 -3.01
C GLU A 137 -36.93 3.60 -1.95
N GLU A 138 -36.60 2.73 -0.98
CA GLU A 138 -37.49 2.41 0.14
C GLU A 138 -37.78 3.64 1.03
N VAL A 139 -36.74 4.42 1.35
CA VAL A 139 -36.90 5.67 2.11
C VAL A 139 -37.78 6.68 1.35
N GLU A 140 -37.63 6.77 0.02
CA GLU A 140 -38.45 7.65 -0.81
C GLU A 140 -39.92 7.23 -0.82
N ILE A 141 -40.19 5.91 -0.89
CA ILE A 141 -41.54 5.36 -0.80
C ILE A 141 -42.15 5.68 0.58
N LEU A 142 -41.40 5.47 1.66
CA LEU A 142 -41.86 5.77 3.02
C LEU A 142 -42.16 7.26 3.22
N ASP A 143 -41.37 8.16 2.63
CA ASP A 143 -41.61 9.60 2.70
C ASP A 143 -42.88 10.01 1.94
N LYS A 144 -43.12 9.43 0.75
CA LYS A 144 -44.38 9.62 0.01
C LYS A 144 -45.58 9.14 0.82
N ILE A 145 -45.49 7.95 1.44
CA ILE A 145 -46.55 7.42 2.30
C ILE A 145 -46.84 8.36 3.47
N LYS A 146 -45.81 8.85 4.16
CA LYS A 146 -45.97 9.81 5.28
C LYS A 146 -46.68 11.09 4.86
N ARG A 147 -46.43 11.58 3.64
CA ARG A 147 -47.12 12.75 3.08
C ARG A 147 -48.58 12.50 2.74
N ILE A 148 -48.97 11.26 2.44
CA ILE A 148 -50.37 10.90 2.15
C ILE A 148 -51.18 10.72 3.44
N ILE A 149 -50.53 10.27 4.52
CA ILE A 149 -51.19 10.00 5.81
C ILE A 149 -51.36 11.29 6.65
N LYS A 150 -50.65 12.36 6.30
CA LYS A 150 -50.74 13.68 6.96
C LYS A 150 -51.77 14.58 6.29
#